data_AF-Q2GUS6-F1
#
_entry.id   AF-Q2GUS6-F1
#
_cell.length_a   1.000
_cell.length_b   1.000
_cell.length_c   1.000
_cell.angle_alpha   90.00
_cell.angle_beta   90.00
_cell.angle_gamma   90.00
#
_symmetry.space_group_name_H-M   'P 1'
#
loop_
_entity.id
_entity.type
_entity.pdbx_description
1 polymer ?
#
loop_
_entity_poly.entity_id
_entity_poly.type
_entity_poly.pdbx_seq_one_letter_code
_entity_poly.pdbx_strand_id
1 'polypeptide(L)'
;MAGLSPQITNLIIILGMMQVAKRIPFEDPNVLNICRAIYIASNLIILGINMYIKVTIDKKKDMTTLKYVEPAPMGSSEEGKLVTTTVHAYDVGQLKTLLRSQGMGVLMMGVMHIYFKYTNPLLIQSIIPLKGALEANLTKIHIWGQPASGDLKRPFKQAAGLMSGLQSGPAQADKKAVEAAERAGRGGAKEE
;
A
#
# COMPACT_ATOMS: atom_id res chain seq x y z
N MET A 1 24.00 2.94 10.48
CA MET A 1 22.94 2.66 11.46
C MET A 1 22.01 1.64 10.83
N ALA A 2 22.14 0.36 11.17
CA ALA A 2 21.27 -0.69 10.62
C ALA A 2 19.86 -0.51 11.22
N GLY A 3 18.98 0.21 10.51
CA GLY A 3 17.59 0.37 10.90
C GLY A 3 16.87 -0.98 10.87
N LEU A 4 15.95 -1.19 11.82
CA LEU A 4 15.07 -2.36 11.84
C LEU A 4 14.35 -2.48 10.49
N SER A 5 14.23 -3.70 9.96
CA SER A 5 13.49 -3.88 8.71
C SER A 5 12.02 -3.44 8.88
N PRO A 6 11.36 -2.96 7.81
CA PRO A 6 9.95 -2.59 7.87
C PRO A 6 9.06 -3.73 8.40
N GLN A 7 9.41 -4.98 8.10
CA GLN A 7 8.74 -6.18 8.60
C GLN A 7 8.88 -6.33 10.12
N ILE A 8 10.10 -6.17 10.65
CA ILE A 8 10.36 -6.26 12.10
C ILE A 8 9.66 -5.10 12.83
N THR A 9 9.70 -3.90 12.27
CA THR A 9 9.03 -2.73 12.85
C THR A 9 7.51 -2.95 12.91
N ASN A 10 6.90 -3.45 11.83
CA ASN A 10 5.47 -3.76 11.81
C ASN A 10 5.10 -4.87 12.80
N LEU A 11 5.95 -5.90 12.94
CA LEU A 11 5.74 -6.98 13.90
C LEU A 11 5.78 -6.46 15.35
N ILE A 12 6.76 -5.62 15.68
CA ILE A 12 6.88 -5.00 17.00
C ILE A 12 5.63 -4.16 17.31
N ILE A 13 5.14 -3.38 16.32
CA ILE A 13 3.92 -2.58 16.47
C ILE A 13 2.71 -3.49 16.73
N ILE A 14 2.53 -4.56 15.96
CA ILE A 14 1.41 -5.49 16.16
C ILE A 14 1.47 -6.12 17.55
N LEU A 15 2.63 -6.64 17.97
CA LEU A 15 2.79 -7.29 19.26
C LEU A 15 2.58 -6.31 20.43
N GLY A 16 3.11 -5.10 20.33
CA GLY A 16 2.88 -4.04 21.31
C GLY A 16 1.40 -3.65 21.39
N MET A 17 0.76 -3.42 20.24
CA MET A 17 -0.64 -3.05 20.16
C MET A 17 -1.58 -4.17 20.63
N MET A 18 -1.24 -5.43 20.43
CA MET A 18 -2.00 -6.55 20.99
C MET A 18 -2.01 -6.53 22.52
N GLN A 19 -0.90 -6.16 23.16
CA GLN A 19 -0.84 -6.05 24.62
C GLN A 19 -1.66 -4.85 25.11
N VAL A 20 -1.60 -3.72 24.40
CA VAL A 20 -2.44 -2.54 24.69
C VAL A 20 -3.92 -2.87 24.53
N ALA A 21 -4.30 -3.55 23.44
CA ALA A 21 -5.69 -3.93 23.18
C ALA A 21 -6.26 -4.83 24.29
N LYS A 22 -5.48 -5.77 24.83
CA LYS A 22 -5.92 -6.61 25.97
C LYS A 22 -6.18 -5.83 27.25
N ARG A 23 -5.63 -4.61 27.39
CA ARG A 23 -5.79 -3.75 28.57
C ARG A 23 -6.92 -2.73 28.41
N ILE A 24 -7.52 -2.64 27.23
CA ILE A 24 -8.57 -1.66 26.94
C ILE A 24 -9.95 -2.30 27.20
N PRO A 25 -10.80 -1.66 28.02
CA PRO A 25 -12.12 -2.18 28.32
C PRO A 25 -13.08 -1.87 27.17
N PHE A 26 -13.06 -2.71 26.12
CA PHE A 26 -13.97 -2.56 24.97
C PHE A 26 -15.45 -2.81 25.29
N GLU A 27 -15.74 -3.30 26.50
CA GLU A 27 -17.10 -3.46 27.02
C GLU A 27 -17.72 -2.13 27.45
N ASP A 28 -16.91 -1.13 27.80
CA ASP A 28 -17.39 0.21 28.09
C ASP A 28 -17.85 0.90 26.78
N PRO A 29 -19.14 1.27 26.67
CA PRO A 29 -19.66 1.93 25.48
C PRO A 29 -18.91 3.21 25.10
N ASN A 30 -18.40 3.97 26.07
CA ASN A 30 -17.66 5.20 25.83
C ASN A 30 -16.31 4.91 25.18
N VAL A 31 -15.56 3.95 25.73
CA VAL A 31 -14.25 3.53 25.20
C VAL A 31 -14.39 2.95 23.80
N LEU A 32 -15.43 2.14 23.58
CA LEU A 32 -15.72 1.57 22.27
C LEU A 32 -16.05 2.66 21.24
N ASN A 33 -16.87 3.65 21.61
CA ASN A 33 -17.20 4.76 20.72
C ASN A 33 -15.99 5.65 20.40
N ILE A 34 -15.09 5.87 21.36
CA ILE A 34 -13.82 6.55 21.12
C ILE A 34 -12.97 5.76 20.12
N CYS A 35 -12.84 4.44 20.27
CA CYS A 35 -12.09 3.60 19.34
C CYS A 35 -12.67 3.65 17.91
N ARG A 36 -14.01 3.64 17.79
CA ARG A 36 -14.70 3.83 16.50
C ARG A 36 -14.41 5.19 15.90
N ALA A 37 -14.46 6.25 16.70
CA ALA A 37 -14.17 7.61 16.25
C ALA A 37 -12.72 7.73 15.75
N ILE A 38 -11.75 7.14 16.47
CA ILE A 38 -10.34 7.10 16.06
C ILE A 38 -10.19 6.35 14.73
N TYR A 39 -10.86 5.20 14.57
CA TYR A 39 -10.83 4.44 13.32
C TYR A 39 -11.43 5.23 12.14
N ILE A 40 -12.55 5.91 12.35
CA ILE A 40 -13.15 6.75 11.30
C ILE A 40 -12.21 7.91 10.96
N ALA A 41 -11.66 8.59 11.97
CA ALA A 41 -10.72 9.69 11.78
C ALA A 41 -9.47 9.25 11.01
N SER A 42 -8.88 8.10 11.34
CA SER A 42 -7.71 7.58 10.61
C SER A 42 -8.03 7.31 9.14
N ASN A 43 -9.22 6.75 8.84
CA ASN A 43 -9.65 6.51 7.47
C ASN A 43 -9.88 7.80 6.68
N LEU A 44 -10.45 8.82 7.32
CA LEU A 44 -10.62 10.15 6.71
C LEU A 44 -9.26 10.81 6.42
N ILE A 45 -8.28 10.67 7.33
CA ILE A 45 -6.93 11.18 7.10
C ILE A 45 -6.27 10.45 5.92
N ILE A 46 -6.35 9.12 5.85
CA ILE A 46 -5.83 8.33 4.74
C ILE A 46 -6.49 8.78 3.43
N LEU A 47 -7.81 8.97 3.42
CA LEU A 47 -8.53 9.45 2.23
C LEU A 47 -8.07 10.85 1.82
N GLY A 48 -7.91 11.77 2.78
CA GLY A 48 -7.42 13.13 2.55
C GLY A 48 -6.01 13.15 1.95
N ILE A 49 -5.10 12.31 2.47
CA ILE A 49 -3.76 12.11 1.90
C ILE A 49 -3.84 11.67 0.44
N ASN A 50 -4.64 10.64 0.15
CA ASN A 50 -4.77 10.11 -1.22
C ASN A 50 -5.42 11.13 -2.18
N MET A 51 -6.41 11.88 -1.72
CA MET A 51 -7.03 12.96 -2.51
C MET A 51 -6.04 14.09 -2.81
N TYR A 52 -5.25 14.50 -1.82
CA TYR A 52 -4.21 15.51 -2.03
C TYR A 52 -3.14 15.06 -3.03
N ILE A 53 -2.69 13.80 -2.91
CA ILE A 53 -1.76 13.18 -3.87
C ILE A 53 -2.37 13.18 -5.28
N LYS A 54 -3.65 12.80 -5.43
CA LYS A 54 -4.34 12.84 -6.73
C LYS A 54 -4.26 14.22 -7.37
N VAL A 55 -4.64 15.26 -6.62
CA VAL A 55 -4.61 16.65 -7.10
C VAL A 55 -3.19 17.05 -7.49
N THR A 56 -2.18 16.63 -6.71
CA THR A 56 -0.78 16.95 -6.98
C THR A 56 -0.25 16.26 -8.25
N ILE A 57 -0.59 14.98 -8.45
CA ILE A 57 -0.25 14.23 -9.68
C ILE A 57 -0.89 14.89 -10.89
N ASP A 58 -2.19 15.20 -10.81
CA ASP A 58 -2.95 15.79 -11.92
C ASP A 58 -2.46 17.21 -12.25
N LYS A 59 -2.07 18.00 -11.25
CA LYS A 59 -1.44 19.32 -11.45
C LYS A 59 -0.07 19.22 -12.11
N LYS A 60 0.75 18.24 -11.71
CA LYS A 60 2.10 18.06 -12.27
C LYS A 60 2.06 17.53 -13.71
N LYS A 61 1.09 16.66 -14.03
CA LYS A 61 0.86 16.07 -15.36
C LYS A 61 2.15 15.62 -16.05
N ASP A 62 2.92 14.81 -15.34
CA ASP A 62 4.23 14.33 -15.80
C ASP A 62 4.08 13.26 -16.89
N MET A 63 4.27 13.66 -18.15
CA MET A 63 4.10 12.80 -19.34
C MET A 63 5.38 12.06 -19.75
N THR A 64 6.40 12.03 -18.88
CA THR A 64 7.64 11.29 -19.19
C THR A 64 7.34 9.80 -19.37
N THR A 65 7.86 9.21 -20.44
CA THR A 65 7.62 7.82 -20.79
C THR A 65 8.31 6.89 -19.79
N LEU A 66 7.55 5.93 -19.26
CA LEU A 66 7.99 4.88 -18.36
C LEU A 66 7.77 3.53 -19.03
N LYS A 67 8.82 2.72 -19.11
CA LYS A 67 8.73 1.33 -19.58
C LYS A 67 9.09 0.40 -18.44
N TYR A 68 8.24 -0.58 -18.16
CA TYR A 68 8.49 -1.60 -17.16
C TYR A 68 7.76 -2.89 -17.50
N VAL A 69 8.20 -4.00 -16.90
CA VAL A 69 7.53 -5.28 -16.99
C VAL A 69 6.62 -5.40 -15.78
N GLU A 70 5.33 -5.58 -16.00
CA GLU A 70 4.41 -5.96 -14.93
C GLU A 70 4.60 -7.44 -14.62
N PRO A 71 4.89 -7.81 -13.36
CA PRO A 71 4.96 -9.20 -12.98
C PRO A 71 3.59 -9.86 -13.18
N ALA A 72 3.60 -11.11 -13.64
CA ALA A 72 2.39 -11.86 -13.90
C ALA A 72 1.52 -11.95 -12.63
N PRO A 73 0.18 -11.96 -12.77
CA PRO A 73 -0.71 -12.20 -11.65
C PRO A 73 -0.31 -13.49 -10.92
N MET A 74 -0.31 -13.45 -9.58
CA MET A 74 0.05 -14.61 -8.75
C MET A 74 -0.80 -15.83 -9.15
N GLY A 75 -0.13 -16.91 -9.60
CA GLY A 75 -0.79 -18.14 -10.08
C GLY A 75 -0.95 -18.24 -11.61
N SER A 76 -0.50 -17.24 -12.38
CA SER A 76 -0.42 -17.30 -13.84
C SER A 76 0.96 -17.82 -14.30
N SER A 77 0.96 -18.59 -15.38
CA SER A 77 2.17 -19.01 -16.12
C SER A 77 2.52 -18.05 -17.28
N GLU A 78 1.82 -16.92 -17.39
CA GLU A 78 2.14 -15.87 -18.36
C GLU A 78 3.43 -15.14 -17.99
N GLU A 79 4.26 -14.81 -18.99
CA GLU A 79 5.42 -13.95 -18.79
C GLU A 79 4.97 -12.49 -18.56
N GLY A 80 5.78 -11.72 -17.82
CA GLY A 80 5.41 -10.36 -17.45
C GLY A 80 5.14 -9.46 -18.66
N LYS A 81 4.06 -8.65 -18.60
CA LYS A 81 3.65 -7.78 -19.71
C LYS A 81 4.56 -6.55 -19.76
N LEU A 82 5.17 -6.28 -20.91
CA LEU A 82 5.86 -5.00 -21.16
C LEU A 82 4.82 -3.87 -21.23
N VAL A 83 4.84 -3.01 -20.23
CA VAL A 83 3.98 -1.83 -20.15
C VAL A 83 4.79 -0.60 -20.50
N THR A 84 4.37 0.09 -21.56
CA THR A 84 4.82 1.46 -21.85
C THR A 84 3.72 2.41 -21.41
N THR A 85 4.02 3.28 -20.45
CA THR A 85 3.07 4.24 -19.89
C THR A 85 3.74 5.58 -19.66
N THR A 86 3.06 6.53 -19.03
CA THR A 86 3.64 7.78 -18.53
C THR A 86 3.77 7.74 -17.02
N VAL A 87 4.64 8.58 -16.45
CA VAL A 87 4.75 8.75 -14.99
C VAL A 87 3.41 9.13 -14.37
N HIS A 88 2.66 10.04 -15.00
CA HIS A 88 1.32 10.43 -14.57
C HIS A 88 0.36 9.22 -14.52
N ALA A 89 0.25 8.47 -15.61
CA ALA A 89 -0.65 7.32 -15.68
C ALA A 89 -0.25 6.21 -14.69
N TYR A 90 1.04 5.98 -14.51
CA TYR A 90 1.57 5.05 -13.51
C TYR A 90 1.17 5.45 -12.09
N ASP A 91 1.42 6.71 -11.70
CA ASP A 91 1.11 7.18 -10.34
C ASP A 91 -0.40 7.19 -10.05
N VAL A 92 -1.23 7.55 -11.03
CA VAL A 92 -2.69 7.44 -10.93
C VAL A 92 -3.10 5.98 -10.76
N GLY A 93 -2.48 5.05 -11.48
CA GLY A 93 -2.70 3.62 -11.32
C GLY A 93 -2.36 3.12 -9.92
N GLN A 94 -1.18 3.48 -9.41
CA GLN A 94 -0.77 3.16 -8.04
C GLN A 94 -1.75 3.70 -7.00
N LEU A 95 -2.21 4.94 -7.18
CA LEU A 95 -3.18 5.57 -6.29
C LEU A 95 -4.54 4.86 -6.31
N LYS A 96 -5.03 4.43 -7.49
CA LYS A 96 -6.26 3.63 -7.61
C LYS A 96 -6.13 2.30 -6.86
N THR A 97 -4.99 1.64 -6.94
CA THR A 97 -4.72 0.40 -6.20
C THR A 97 -4.77 0.63 -4.69
N LEU A 98 -4.16 1.71 -4.19
CA LEU A 98 -4.21 2.09 -2.77
C LEU A 98 -5.64 2.41 -2.31
N LEU A 99 -6.41 3.15 -3.11
CA LEU A 99 -7.81 3.47 -2.77
C LEU A 99 -8.70 2.22 -2.77
N ARG A 100 -8.51 1.31 -3.73
CA ARG A 100 -9.26 0.04 -3.79
C ARG A 100 -8.94 -0.85 -2.59
N SER A 101 -7.66 -0.98 -2.22
CA SER A 101 -7.26 -1.78 -1.06
C SER A 101 -7.77 -1.17 0.25
N GLN A 102 -7.73 0.16 0.39
CA GLN A 102 -8.30 0.86 1.53
C GLN A 102 -9.81 0.63 1.64
N GLY A 103 -10.55 0.80 0.54
CA GLY A 103 -12.00 0.59 0.50
C GLY A 103 -12.39 -0.84 0.88
N MET A 104 -11.64 -1.84 0.38
CA MET A 104 -11.85 -3.24 0.75
C MET A 104 -11.56 -3.48 2.25
N GLY A 105 -10.51 -2.87 2.80
CA GLY A 105 -10.17 -2.95 4.22
C GLY A 105 -11.25 -2.34 5.12
N VAL A 106 -11.80 -1.19 4.74
CA VAL A 106 -12.91 -0.54 5.46
C VAL A 106 -14.18 -1.37 5.39
N LEU A 107 -14.52 -1.91 4.21
CA LEU A 107 -15.68 -2.78 4.04
C LEU A 107 -15.56 -4.04 4.92
N MET A 108 -14.42 -4.73 4.86
CA MET A 108 -14.14 -5.91 5.67
C MET A 108 -14.22 -5.59 7.16
N MET A 109 -13.63 -4.47 7.60
CA MET A 109 -13.71 -4.04 8.99
C MET A 109 -15.15 -3.71 9.39
N GLY A 110 -15.92 -3.06 8.52
CA GLY A 110 -17.33 -2.77 8.75
C GLY A 110 -18.14 -4.03 9.02
N VAL A 111 -17.97 -5.07 8.20
CA VAL A 111 -18.62 -6.37 8.42
C VAL A 111 -18.15 -7.00 9.72
N MET A 112 -16.84 -7.10 9.95
CA MET A 112 -16.30 -7.72 11.17
C MET A 112 -16.73 -7.00 12.45
N HIS A 113 -16.77 -5.67 12.43
CA HIS A 113 -17.07 -4.89 13.61
C HIS A 113 -18.59 -4.77 13.87
N ILE A 114 -19.40 -4.57 12.84
CA ILE A 114 -20.86 -4.38 13.00
C ILE A 114 -21.57 -5.73 13.10
N TYR A 115 -21.26 -6.68 12.22
CA TYR A 115 -21.93 -7.98 12.18
C TYR A 115 -21.34 -8.96 13.21
N PHE A 116 -20.02 -9.15 13.20
CA PHE A 116 -19.35 -10.10 14.10
C PHE A 116 -18.96 -9.52 15.46
N LYS A 117 -19.27 -8.24 15.73
CA LYS A 117 -18.91 -7.52 16.97
C LYS A 117 -17.42 -7.62 17.32
N TYR A 118 -16.56 -7.80 16.32
CA TYR A 118 -15.14 -7.96 16.53
C TYR A 118 -14.48 -6.59 16.72
N THR A 119 -14.11 -6.28 17.97
CA THR A 119 -13.63 -4.95 18.41
C THR A 119 -12.12 -4.85 18.51
N ASN A 120 -11.45 -5.95 18.83
CA ASN A 120 -9.99 -6.02 19.01
C ASN A 120 -9.17 -5.43 17.84
N PRO A 121 -9.51 -5.67 16.55
CA PRO A 121 -8.68 -5.16 15.46
C PRO A 121 -8.91 -3.67 15.16
N LEU A 122 -9.94 -3.01 15.70
CA LEU A 122 -10.24 -1.60 15.39
C LEU A 122 -9.05 -0.69 15.67
N LEU A 123 -8.39 -0.89 16.82
CA LEU A 123 -7.27 -0.07 17.26
C LEU A 123 -6.00 -0.30 16.46
N ILE A 124 -5.75 -1.56 16.09
CA ILE A 124 -4.60 -1.90 15.24
C ILE A 124 -4.81 -1.33 13.83
N GLN A 125 -6.04 -1.45 13.32
CA GLN A 125 -6.43 -1.03 11.98
C GLN A 125 -6.64 0.48 11.85
N SER A 126 -6.68 1.23 12.96
CA SER A 126 -6.60 2.69 12.93
C SER A 126 -5.16 3.21 12.79
N ILE A 127 -4.16 2.43 13.19
CA ILE A 127 -2.76 2.88 13.24
C ILE A 127 -1.95 2.37 12.06
N ILE A 128 -1.99 1.06 11.79
CA ILE A 128 -1.12 0.45 10.78
C ILE A 128 -1.41 0.98 9.36
N PRO A 129 -2.67 1.04 8.89
CA PRO A 129 -2.97 1.63 7.59
C PRO A 129 -2.59 3.11 7.50
N LEU A 130 -2.75 3.86 8.59
CA LEU A 130 -2.37 5.27 8.64
C LEU A 130 -0.85 5.44 8.50
N LYS A 131 -0.06 4.65 9.24
CA LYS A 131 1.40 4.59 9.08
C LYS A 131 1.78 4.22 7.65
N GLY A 132 1.14 3.18 7.09
CA GLY A 132 1.35 2.75 5.71
C GLY A 132 1.07 3.85 4.70
N ALA A 133 0.00 4.62 4.88
CA ALA A 133 -0.33 5.77 4.03
C ALA A 133 0.73 6.88 4.12
N LEU A 134 1.27 7.15 5.31
CA LEU A 134 2.33 8.15 5.51
C LEU A 134 3.68 7.72 4.92
N GLU A 135 3.96 6.43 4.91
CA GLU A 135 5.21 5.83 4.41
C GLU A 135 5.14 5.39 2.94
N ALA A 136 3.97 5.51 2.30
CA ALA A 136 3.77 5.13 0.90
C ALA A 136 4.68 5.93 -0.03
N ASN A 137 5.15 5.30 -1.11
CA ASN A 137 6.08 5.92 -2.06
C ASN A 137 5.52 7.20 -2.69
N LEU A 138 4.23 7.20 -3.04
CA LEU A 138 3.55 8.41 -3.54
C LEU A 138 3.51 9.53 -2.49
N THR A 139 3.26 9.20 -1.23
CA THR A 139 3.28 10.17 -0.12
C THR A 139 4.67 10.76 0.08
N LYS A 140 5.72 9.94 0.04
CA LYS A 140 7.13 10.38 0.07
C LYS A 140 7.46 11.37 -1.03
N ILE A 141 7.00 11.12 -2.26
CA ILE A 141 7.30 11.98 -3.40
C ILE A 141 6.45 13.27 -3.39
N HIS A 142 5.14 13.18 -3.14
CA HIS A 142 4.21 14.29 -3.36
C HIS A 142 3.88 15.11 -2.10
N ILE A 143 4.01 14.54 -0.91
CA ILE A 143 3.76 15.24 0.36
C ILE A 143 5.08 15.59 1.03
N TRP A 144 5.99 14.62 1.16
CA TRP A 144 7.28 14.84 1.81
C TRP A 144 8.36 15.43 0.87
N GLY A 145 8.07 15.58 -0.42
CA GLY A 145 8.96 16.21 -1.39
C GLY A 145 10.25 15.41 -1.68
N GLN A 146 10.29 14.12 -1.35
CA GLN A 146 11.47 13.29 -1.59
C GLN A 146 11.70 13.07 -3.09
N PRO A 147 12.96 13.11 -3.56
CA PRO A 147 13.26 12.92 -4.97
C PRO A 147 12.88 11.50 -5.41
N ALA A 148 12.34 11.37 -6.62
CA ALA A 148 11.98 10.08 -7.22
C ALA A 148 13.22 9.34 -7.77
N SER A 149 14.20 9.13 -6.91
CA SER A 149 15.47 8.46 -7.19
C SER A 149 15.73 7.34 -6.18
N GLY A 150 16.71 6.47 -6.46
CA GLY A 150 17.01 5.32 -5.59
C GLY A 150 15.79 4.41 -5.42
N ASP A 151 15.36 4.19 -4.18
CA ASP A 151 14.20 3.34 -3.85
C ASP A 151 12.84 3.96 -4.21
N LEU A 152 12.79 5.27 -4.47
CA LEU A 152 11.58 5.97 -4.95
C LEU A 152 11.56 6.15 -6.47
N LYS A 153 12.50 5.54 -7.19
CA LYS A 153 12.48 5.51 -8.65
C LYS A 153 11.29 4.66 -9.13
N ARG A 154 10.56 5.16 -10.11
CA ARG A 154 9.49 4.42 -10.79
C ARG A 154 10.09 3.41 -11.80
N PRO A 155 9.48 2.22 -12.00
CA PRO A 155 8.38 1.67 -11.22
C PRO A 155 8.81 1.38 -9.78
N PHE A 156 7.91 1.63 -8.83
CA PHE A 156 8.18 1.35 -7.43
C PHE A 156 8.40 -0.15 -7.23
N LYS A 157 9.43 -0.51 -6.46
CA LYS A 157 9.57 -1.87 -5.95
C LYS A 157 8.29 -2.20 -5.18
N GLN A 158 7.64 -3.31 -5.53
CA GLN A 158 6.50 -3.80 -4.76
C GLN A 158 6.96 -4.00 -3.31
N ALA A 159 6.42 -3.19 -2.40
CA ALA A 159 6.62 -3.44 -0.99
C ALA A 159 6.01 -4.81 -0.70
N ALA A 160 6.81 -5.73 -0.15
CA ALA A 160 6.29 -6.98 0.38
C ALA A 160 5.18 -6.64 1.39
N GLY A 161 3.93 -6.74 0.94
CA GLY A 161 2.79 -6.25 1.70
C GLY A 161 2.70 -7.00 3.02
N LEU A 162 2.44 -6.28 4.11
CA LEU A 162 2.18 -6.88 5.42
C LEU A 162 1.02 -7.90 5.38
N MET A 163 0.07 -7.71 4.45
CA MET A 163 -1.03 -8.65 4.19
C MET A 163 -0.56 -9.95 3.51
N SER A 164 0.53 -9.90 2.73
CA SER A 164 1.21 -11.10 2.24
C SER A 164 1.89 -11.83 3.40
N GLY A 165 2.58 -11.12 4.29
CA GLY A 165 3.33 -11.73 5.39
C GLY A 165 2.50 -12.40 6.48
N LEU A 166 1.22 -12.06 6.63
CA LEU A 166 0.32 -12.70 7.60
C LEU A 166 -0.47 -13.87 6.99
N GLN A 167 -0.43 -14.05 5.67
CA GLN A 167 -1.23 -15.07 4.97
C GLN A 167 -0.41 -15.98 4.03
N SER A 168 0.85 -15.67 3.69
CA SER A 168 1.68 -16.48 2.78
C SER A 168 3.19 -16.16 2.92
N GLY A 169 4.03 -17.20 2.83
CA GLY A 169 5.50 -17.12 2.91
C GLY A 169 6.19 -16.27 1.82
N PRO A 170 7.55 -16.26 1.80
CA PRO A 170 8.34 -15.22 1.15
C PRO A 170 8.41 -15.37 -0.39
N ALA A 171 8.33 -14.26 -1.12
CA ALA A 171 8.68 -14.20 -2.54
C ALA A 171 9.81 -13.18 -2.78
N GLN A 172 10.86 -13.67 -3.43
CA GLN A 172 12.05 -12.94 -3.88
C GLN A 172 12.00 -12.70 -5.40
N ALA A 173 12.68 -11.62 -5.81
CA ALA A 173 13.61 -11.53 -6.95
C ALA A 173 13.23 -10.49 -8.02
N ASP A 174 14.10 -9.49 -8.22
CA ASP A 174 14.11 -8.68 -9.45
C ASP A 174 15.50 -8.13 -9.77
N LYS A 175 16.10 -8.70 -10.83
CA LYS A 175 17.18 -8.18 -11.68
C LYS A 175 17.49 -9.17 -12.81
N LYS A 176 17.51 -10.47 -12.50
CA LYS A 176 17.66 -11.55 -13.49
C LYS A 176 16.43 -11.74 -14.39
N ALA A 177 15.24 -11.40 -13.89
CA ALA A 177 13.99 -11.50 -14.67
C ALA A 177 13.90 -10.45 -15.80
N VAL A 178 14.48 -9.26 -15.58
CA VAL A 178 14.43 -8.15 -16.54
C VAL A 178 15.32 -8.40 -17.76
N GLU A 179 16.55 -8.88 -17.57
CA GLU A 179 17.47 -9.20 -18.68
C GLU A 179 17.00 -10.39 -19.53
N ALA A 180 16.28 -11.35 -18.92
CA ALA A 180 15.72 -12.50 -19.63
C ALA A 180 14.58 -12.09 -20.59
N ALA A 181 13.74 -11.14 -20.17
CA ALA A 181 12.63 -10.63 -20.97
C ALA A 181 13.09 -9.77 -22.16
N GLU A 182 14.16 -8.98 -22.00
CA GLU A 182 14.72 -8.17 -23.10
C GLU A 182 15.40 -9.04 -24.19
N ARG A 183 15.99 -10.17 -23.79
CA ARG A 183 16.64 -11.11 -24.73
C ARG A 183 15.64 -11.93 -25.56
N ALA A 184 14.38 -12.03 -25.12
CA ALA A 184 13.32 -12.77 -25.79
C ALA A 184 12.62 -12.01 -26.94
N GLY A 185 13.02 -10.76 -27.24
CA GLY A 185 12.79 -10.14 -28.55
C GLY A 185 11.33 -9.94 -29.00
N ARG A 186 10.39 -9.68 -28.09
CA ARG A 186 8.99 -9.37 -28.43
C ARG A 186 8.62 -7.93 -28.05
N GLY A 187 9.06 -7.00 -28.89
CA GLY A 187 8.48 -5.66 -28.91
C GLY A 187 7.07 -5.69 -29.52
N GLY A 188 6.08 -5.24 -28.75
CA GLY A 188 4.71 -4.99 -29.21
C GLY A 188 3.80 -4.76 -28.01
N ALA A 189 2.83 -3.84 -27.99
CA ALA A 189 2.30 -2.94 -29.00
C ALA A 189 1.82 -1.66 -28.30
N LYS A 190 1.70 -0.55 -29.04
CA LYS A 190 1.00 0.66 -28.57
C LYS A 190 -0.48 0.32 -28.42
N GLU A 191 -1.06 0.56 -27.26
CA GLU A 191 -2.52 0.58 -27.08
C GLU A 191 -2.97 2.05 -27.05
N GLU A 192 -3.85 2.41 -28.00
CA GLU A 192 -4.64 3.66 -28.03
C GLU A 192 -5.68 3.69 -26.92
#